data_AF-A0A2V8K857-F1
#
_entry.id   AF-A0A2V8K857-F1
#
_cell.length_a   1.000
_cell.length_b   1.000
_cell.length_c   1.000
_cell.angle_alpha   90.00
_cell.angle_beta   90.00
_cell.angle_gamma   90.00
#
_symmetry.space_group_name_H-M   'P 1'
#
loop_
_entity.id
_entity.type
_entity.pdbx_description
1 polymer ?
#
loop_
_entity_poly.entity_id
_entity_poly.type
_entity_poly.pdbx_seq_one_letter_code
_entity_poly.pdbx_strand_id
1 'polypeptide(L)'
;MVSFRWAFNEAQAHFEEVLRIFPDQPDAHFSLGVIFARKAKFDEALAHYTQAAEIRPDAATHYNLGNVLMKVDRADEAIAHFAEAVRLDPQMAEAQNNWAYALASQGRLHEAADHFAAALRIKPNLVEARLNVARIREQLGEAR
;
A
#
# COMPACT_ATOMS: atom_id res chain seq x y z
N MET A 1 26.31 -0.31 -7.05
CA MET A 1 25.19 0.47 -6.43
C MET A 1 24.95 1.85 -7.04
N VAL A 2 25.89 2.46 -7.79
CA VAL A 2 25.73 3.82 -8.36
C VAL A 2 24.67 3.90 -9.47
N SER A 3 24.48 2.81 -10.23
CA SER A 3 23.58 2.75 -11.40
C SER A 3 22.09 2.95 -11.08
N PHE A 4 21.59 2.39 -9.97
CA PHE A 4 20.18 2.53 -9.61
C PHE A 4 19.81 3.96 -9.17
N ARG A 5 20.70 4.62 -8.43
CA ARG A 5 20.47 6.01 -7.97
C ARG A 5 20.37 6.98 -9.15
N TRP A 6 21.20 6.77 -10.17
CA TRP A 6 21.16 7.56 -11.41
C TRP A 6 19.86 7.35 -12.19
N ALA A 7 19.44 6.09 -12.38
CA ALA A 7 18.20 5.77 -13.07
C ALA A 7 16.95 6.38 -12.38
N PHE A 8 16.89 6.39 -11.04
CA PHE A 8 15.77 7.02 -10.33
C PHE A 8 15.75 8.54 -10.44
N ASN A 9 16.90 9.20 -10.56
CA ASN A 9 16.96 10.64 -10.70
C ASN A 9 16.57 11.09 -12.12
N GLU A 10 17.03 10.35 -13.13
CA GLU A 10 16.66 10.60 -14.53
C GLU A 10 15.17 10.34 -14.77
N ALA A 11 14.63 9.21 -14.27
CA ALA A 11 13.21 8.91 -14.36
C ALA A 11 12.35 9.97 -13.66
N GLN A 12 12.77 10.45 -12.49
CA GLN A 12 12.06 11.51 -11.77
C GLN A 12 11.98 12.78 -12.63
N ALA A 13 13.10 13.25 -13.18
CA ALA A 13 13.13 14.47 -13.99
C ALA A 13 12.21 14.37 -15.22
N HIS A 14 12.14 13.20 -15.86
CA HIS A 14 11.23 12.99 -16.99
C HIS A 14 9.76 13.07 -16.58
N PHE A 15 9.36 12.46 -15.47
CA PHE A 15 7.98 12.53 -14.99
C PHE A 15 7.60 13.94 -14.50
N GLU A 16 8.53 14.65 -13.86
CA GLU A 16 8.33 16.06 -13.47
C GLU A 16 8.12 16.95 -14.71
N GLU A 17 8.90 16.75 -15.76
CA GLU A 17 8.72 17.47 -17.03
C GLU A 17 7.38 17.15 -17.71
N VAL A 18 6.96 15.87 -17.68
CA VAL A 18 5.62 15.48 -18.15
C VAL A 18 4.55 16.26 -17.39
N LEU A 19 4.62 16.30 -16.06
CA LEU A 19 3.63 17.02 -15.25
C LEU A 19 3.68 18.54 -15.41
N ARG A 20 4.83 19.10 -15.80
CA ARG A 20 4.95 20.52 -16.14
C ARG A 20 4.13 20.87 -17.39
N ILE A 21 4.04 19.94 -18.34
CA ILE A 21 3.32 20.15 -19.62
C ILE A 21 1.87 19.65 -19.51
N PHE A 22 1.67 18.53 -18.83
CA PHE A 22 0.39 17.84 -18.66
C PHE A 22 0.20 17.50 -17.17
N PRO A 23 -0.37 18.42 -16.37
CA PRO A 23 -0.47 18.23 -14.92
C PRO A 23 -1.41 17.08 -14.54
N ASP A 24 -2.44 16.80 -15.32
CA ASP A 24 -3.46 15.80 -14.98
C ASP A 24 -3.11 14.40 -15.51
N GLN A 25 -1.87 13.96 -15.32
CA GLN A 25 -1.40 12.65 -15.77
C GLN A 25 -1.28 11.66 -14.59
N PRO A 26 -2.26 10.76 -14.39
CA PRO A 26 -2.28 9.87 -13.22
C PRO A 26 -1.09 8.90 -13.20
N ASP A 27 -0.65 8.41 -14.36
CA ASP A 27 0.48 7.49 -14.47
C ASP A 27 1.82 8.15 -14.11
N ALA A 28 1.97 9.45 -14.42
CA ALA A 28 3.17 10.22 -14.06
C ALA A 28 3.20 10.50 -12.55
N HIS A 29 2.07 10.90 -11.98
CA HIS A 29 1.91 11.04 -10.54
C HIS A 29 2.16 9.72 -9.79
N PHE A 30 1.57 8.61 -10.23
CA PHE A 30 1.82 7.30 -9.64
C PHE A 30 3.31 6.93 -9.67
N SER A 31 3.97 7.13 -10.82
CA SER A 31 5.39 6.83 -10.99
C SER A 31 6.29 7.67 -10.08
N LEU A 32 5.98 8.97 -9.92
CA LEU A 32 6.67 9.83 -8.95
C LEU A 32 6.43 9.36 -7.52
N GLY A 33 5.19 8.99 -7.17
CA GLY A 33 4.86 8.39 -5.88
C GLY A 33 5.75 7.17 -5.55
N VAL A 34 5.93 6.26 -6.53
CA VAL A 34 6.83 5.10 -6.40
C VAL A 34 8.28 5.52 -6.19
N ILE A 35 8.77 6.49 -6.96
CA ILE A 35 10.15 6.98 -6.87
C ILE A 35 10.41 7.62 -5.50
N PHE A 36 9.53 8.50 -5.04
CA PHE A 36 9.65 9.16 -3.75
C PHE A 36 9.54 8.17 -2.58
N ALA A 37 8.62 7.21 -2.64
CA ALA A 37 8.51 6.15 -1.63
C ALA A 37 9.80 5.33 -1.52
N ARG A 38 10.44 4.98 -2.66
CA ARG A 38 11.74 4.29 -2.69
C ARG A 38 12.89 5.12 -2.12
N LYS A 39 12.80 6.45 -2.23
CA LYS A 39 13.75 7.39 -1.63
C LYS A 39 13.45 7.69 -0.15
N ALA A 40 12.45 7.03 0.45
CA ALA A 40 11.96 7.30 1.79
C ALA A 40 11.46 8.75 2.02
N LYS A 41 11.06 9.40 0.92
CA LYS A 41 10.46 10.74 0.89
C LYS A 41 8.94 10.58 0.94
N PHE A 42 8.42 10.26 2.12
CA PHE A 42 7.04 9.77 2.26
C PHE A 42 6.00 10.86 2.03
N ASP A 43 6.26 12.11 2.42
CA ASP A 43 5.31 13.20 2.20
C ASP A 43 5.13 13.50 0.70
N GLU A 44 6.24 13.57 -0.06
CA GLU A 44 6.18 13.72 -1.52
C GLU A 44 5.50 12.52 -2.19
N ALA A 45 5.74 11.31 -1.67
CA ALA A 45 5.10 10.10 -2.19
C ALA A 45 3.57 10.12 -1.99
N LEU A 46 3.13 10.49 -0.78
CA LEU A 46 1.70 10.62 -0.47
C LEU A 46 1.04 11.66 -1.37
N ALA A 47 1.64 12.86 -1.49
CA ALA A 47 1.09 13.92 -2.34
C ALA A 47 0.87 13.44 -3.78
N HIS A 48 1.87 12.79 -4.38
CA HIS A 48 1.75 12.31 -5.75
C HIS A 48 0.78 11.14 -5.91
N TYR A 49 0.76 10.17 -5.00
CA TYR A 49 -0.25 9.11 -5.08
C TYR A 49 -1.67 9.63 -4.85
N THR A 50 -1.86 10.63 -3.98
CA THR A 50 -3.17 11.28 -3.79
C THR A 50 -3.63 11.95 -5.07
N GLN A 51 -2.77 12.72 -5.76
CA GLN A 51 -3.10 13.30 -7.06
C GLN A 51 -3.45 12.23 -8.10
N ALA A 52 -2.68 11.13 -8.17
CA ALA A 52 -3.00 10.02 -9.06
C ALA A 52 -4.39 9.42 -8.78
N ALA A 53 -4.72 9.20 -7.50
CA ALA A 53 -6.01 8.65 -7.08
C ALA A 53 -7.18 9.61 -7.33
N GLU A 54 -6.97 10.92 -7.18
CA GLU A 54 -7.98 11.95 -7.48
C GLU A 54 -8.30 12.03 -8.98
N ILE A 55 -7.28 11.93 -9.84
CA ILE A 55 -7.46 11.96 -11.29
C ILE A 55 -8.08 10.65 -11.80
N ARG A 56 -7.57 9.51 -11.34
CA ARG A 56 -8.07 8.19 -11.72
C ARG A 56 -7.94 7.21 -10.55
N PRO A 57 -9.04 6.93 -9.84
CA PRO A 57 -9.05 5.92 -8.79
C PRO A 57 -8.70 4.54 -9.35
N ASP A 58 -7.69 3.90 -8.78
CA ASP A 58 -7.31 2.52 -9.09
C ASP A 58 -6.78 1.78 -7.86
N ALA A 59 -6.89 0.46 -7.89
CA ALA A 59 -6.54 -0.37 -6.74
C ALA A 59 -5.06 -0.30 -6.37
N ALA A 60 -4.15 -0.21 -7.36
CA ALA A 60 -2.72 -0.18 -7.11
C ALA A 60 -2.28 1.13 -6.46
N THR A 61 -2.85 2.26 -6.86
CA THR A 61 -2.58 3.57 -6.26
C THR A 61 -3.02 3.59 -4.80
N HIS A 62 -4.24 3.13 -4.49
CA HIS A 62 -4.72 3.03 -3.11
C HIS A 62 -3.91 2.03 -2.27
N TYR A 63 -3.52 0.89 -2.82
CA TYR A 63 -2.63 -0.05 -2.14
C TYR A 63 -1.28 0.59 -1.77
N ASN A 64 -0.68 1.37 -2.68
CA ASN A 64 0.58 2.04 -2.43
C ASN A 64 0.45 3.20 -1.42
N LEU A 65 -0.66 3.96 -1.45
CA LEU A 65 -0.99 4.94 -0.41
C LEU A 65 -1.02 4.27 0.98
N GLY A 66 -1.75 3.17 1.11
CA GLY A 66 -1.82 2.42 2.36
C GLY A 66 -0.44 1.97 2.85
N ASN A 67 0.41 1.48 1.95
CA ASN A 67 1.77 1.07 2.31
C ASN A 67 2.66 2.23 2.79
N VAL A 68 2.56 3.41 2.17
CA VAL A 68 3.31 4.58 2.61
C VAL A 68 2.78 5.09 3.95
N LEU A 69 1.46 5.12 4.16
CA LEU A 69 0.86 5.51 5.43
C LEU A 69 1.27 4.60 6.58
N MET A 70 1.37 3.29 6.35
CA MET A 70 1.92 2.34 7.33
C MET A 70 3.38 2.64 7.70
N LYS A 71 4.19 3.19 6.78
CA LYS A 71 5.60 3.56 7.04
C LYS A 71 5.74 4.84 7.86
N VAL A 72 4.69 5.66 7.94
CA VAL A 72 4.63 6.89 8.73
C VAL A 72 3.65 6.76 9.90
N ASP A 73 3.38 5.53 10.35
CA ASP A 73 2.55 5.20 11.51
C ASP A 73 1.10 5.73 11.46
N ARG A 74 0.56 5.96 10.26
CA ARG A 74 -0.82 6.42 10.02
C ARG A 74 -1.76 5.26 9.68
N ALA A 75 -1.87 4.30 10.60
CA ALA A 75 -2.57 3.03 10.39
C ALA A 75 -4.07 3.19 10.06
N ASP A 76 -4.77 4.14 10.69
CA ASP A 76 -6.20 4.41 10.43
C ASP A 76 -6.45 4.79 8.96
N GLU A 77 -5.62 5.68 8.43
CA GLU A 77 -5.74 6.12 7.03
C GLU A 77 -5.29 5.02 6.07
N ALA A 78 -4.28 4.23 6.45
CA ALA A 78 -3.87 3.08 5.66
C ALA A 78 -5.01 2.06 5.50
N ILE A 79 -5.77 1.80 6.57
CA ILE A 79 -6.94 0.91 6.55
C ILE A 79 -7.98 1.40 5.51
N ALA A 80 -8.28 2.69 5.49
CA ALA A 80 -9.23 3.25 4.51
C ALA A 80 -8.77 3.02 3.07
N HIS A 81 -7.47 3.23 2.79
CA HIS A 81 -6.92 3.02 1.45
C HIS A 81 -6.80 1.54 1.07
N PHE A 82 -6.45 0.65 2.00
CA PHE A 82 -6.49 -0.79 1.69
C PHE A 82 -7.91 -1.29 1.45
N ALA A 83 -8.90 -0.78 2.19
CA ALA A 83 -10.30 -1.08 1.96
C ALA A 83 -10.74 -0.64 0.55
N GLU A 84 -10.34 0.55 0.12
CA GLU A 84 -10.63 1.05 -1.22
C GLU A 84 -9.92 0.25 -2.30
N ALA A 85 -8.65 -0.13 -2.09
CA ALA A 85 -7.92 -1.01 -3.00
C ALA A 85 -8.63 -2.35 -3.19
N VAL A 86 -9.11 -2.97 -2.10
CA VAL A 86 -9.90 -4.21 -2.14
C VAL A 86 -11.27 -4.00 -2.77
N ARG A 87 -11.90 -2.84 -2.59
CA ARG A 87 -13.18 -2.50 -3.24
C ARG A 87 -13.03 -2.43 -4.77
N LEU A 88 -11.92 -1.84 -5.24
CA LEU A 88 -11.60 -1.68 -6.66
C LEU A 88 -11.09 -2.98 -7.28
N ASP A 89 -10.29 -3.76 -6.54
CA ASP A 89 -9.83 -5.09 -6.94
C ASP A 89 -9.98 -6.10 -5.78
N PRO A 90 -11.10 -6.83 -5.74
CA PRO A 90 -11.34 -7.86 -4.72
C PRO A 90 -10.36 -9.03 -4.75
N GLN A 91 -9.57 -9.20 -5.83
CA GLN A 91 -8.59 -10.27 -6.00
C GLN A 91 -7.17 -9.85 -5.61
N MET A 92 -6.98 -8.64 -5.07
CA MET A 92 -5.68 -8.17 -4.60
C MET A 92 -5.34 -8.75 -3.22
N ALA A 93 -4.78 -9.96 -3.20
CA ALA A 93 -4.41 -10.68 -1.98
C ALA A 93 -3.45 -9.88 -1.08
N GLU A 94 -2.52 -9.14 -1.68
CA GLU A 94 -1.55 -8.29 -1.00
C GLU A 94 -2.23 -7.14 -0.24
N ALA A 95 -3.29 -6.53 -0.82
CA ALA A 95 -4.06 -5.49 -0.14
C ALA A 95 -4.85 -6.05 1.04
N GLN A 96 -5.46 -7.24 0.89
CA GLN A 96 -6.13 -7.94 2.01
C GLN A 96 -5.16 -8.25 3.16
N ASN A 97 -3.95 -8.73 2.84
CA ASN A 97 -2.92 -9.01 3.83
C ASN A 97 -2.46 -7.75 4.56
N ASN A 98 -2.23 -6.65 3.85
CA ASN A 98 -1.73 -5.42 4.47
C ASN A 98 -2.84 -4.68 5.24
N TRP A 99 -4.10 -4.78 4.79
CA TRP A 99 -5.25 -4.36 5.58
C TRP A 99 -5.31 -5.12 6.91
N ALA A 100 -5.22 -6.44 6.87
CA ALA A 100 -5.20 -7.29 8.05
C ALA A 100 -4.06 -6.93 9.01
N TYR A 101 -2.87 -6.66 8.46
CA TYR A 101 -1.72 -6.22 9.24
C TYR A 101 -1.97 -4.87 9.92
N ALA A 102 -2.54 -3.90 9.21
CA ALA A 102 -2.89 -2.60 9.77
C ALA A 102 -3.92 -2.74 10.91
N LEU A 103 -4.97 -3.54 10.72
CA LEU A 103 -5.96 -3.86 11.75
C LEU A 103 -5.31 -4.51 12.99
N ALA A 104 -4.42 -5.47 12.78
CA ALA A 104 -3.72 -6.15 13.87
C ALA A 104 -2.82 -5.20 14.67
N SER A 105 -2.20 -4.21 14.01
CA SER A 105 -1.38 -3.19 14.68
C SER A 105 -2.21 -2.30 15.63
N GLN A 106 -3.52 -2.22 15.43
CA GLN A 106 -4.47 -1.51 16.29
C GLN A 106 -5.15 -2.43 17.32
N GLY A 107 -4.74 -3.69 17.42
CA GLY A 107 -5.37 -4.67 18.32
C GLY A 107 -6.71 -5.21 17.83
N ARG A 108 -7.14 -4.89 16.60
CA ARG A 108 -8.38 -5.40 15.97
C ARG A 108 -8.18 -6.81 15.43
N LEU A 109 -7.82 -7.73 16.32
CA LEU A 109 -7.30 -9.06 15.97
C LEU A 109 -8.32 -9.96 15.25
N HIS A 110 -9.61 -9.87 15.59
CA HIS A 110 -10.66 -10.64 14.93
C HIS A 110 -10.84 -10.23 13.46
N GLU A 111 -10.98 -8.92 13.21
CA GLU A 111 -11.10 -8.38 11.85
C GLU A 111 -9.84 -8.67 11.02
N ALA A 112 -8.66 -8.55 11.63
CA ALA A 112 -7.41 -8.93 10.99
C ALA A 112 -7.40 -10.40 10.56
N ALA A 113 -7.88 -11.32 11.41
CA ALA A 113 -7.93 -12.75 11.07
C ALA A 113 -8.82 -13.02 9.84
N ASP A 114 -9.95 -12.33 9.72
CA ASP A 114 -10.87 -12.46 8.58
C ASP A 114 -10.21 -12.01 7.27
N HIS A 115 -9.51 -10.86 7.29
CA HIS A 115 -8.80 -10.35 6.12
C HIS A 115 -7.59 -11.21 5.73
N PHE A 116 -6.82 -11.74 6.69
CA PHE A 116 -5.77 -12.71 6.37
C PHE A 116 -6.34 -14.00 5.76
N ALA A 117 -7.48 -14.49 6.26
CA ALA A 117 -8.15 -15.65 5.69
C ALA A 117 -8.64 -15.36 4.26
N ALA A 118 -9.13 -14.15 3.99
CA ALA A 118 -9.48 -13.71 2.64
C ALA A 118 -8.26 -13.69 1.71
N ALA A 119 -7.14 -13.12 2.16
CA ALA A 119 -5.88 -13.12 1.40
C ALA A 119 -5.42 -14.54 1.03
N LEU A 120 -5.48 -15.49 1.98
CA LEU A 120 -5.11 -16.89 1.74
C LEU A 120 -6.10 -17.65 0.86
N ARG A 121 -7.37 -17.24 0.81
CA ARG A 121 -8.35 -17.82 -0.13
C ARG A 121 -8.02 -17.44 -1.57
N ILE A 122 -7.58 -16.21 -1.79
CA ILE A 122 -7.16 -15.69 -3.09
C ILE A 122 -5.81 -16.28 -3.48
N LYS A 123 -4.84 -16.25 -2.56
CA LYS A 123 -3.46 -16.69 -2.76
C LYS A 123 -3.01 -17.62 -1.63
N PRO A 124 -3.25 -18.93 -1.73
CA PRO A 124 -2.97 -19.90 -0.66
C PRO A 124 -1.49 -20.01 -0.26
N ASN A 125 -0.58 -19.63 -1.15
CA ASN A 125 0.87 -19.68 -0.93
C ASN A 125 1.46 -18.35 -0.43
N LEU A 126 0.63 -17.39 0.00
CA LEU A 126 1.10 -16.13 0.60
C LEU A 126 1.70 -16.40 2.00
N VAL A 127 3.03 -16.53 2.07
CA VAL A 127 3.76 -16.95 3.27
C VAL A 127 3.56 -15.96 4.41
N GLU A 128 3.59 -14.66 4.11
CA GLU A 128 3.41 -13.57 5.06
C GLU A 128 2.06 -13.67 5.77
N ALA A 129 0.98 -13.90 5.02
CA ALA A 129 -0.35 -14.07 5.59
C ALA A 129 -0.42 -15.31 6.50
N ARG A 130 0.22 -16.43 6.12
CA ARG A 130 0.24 -17.64 6.97
C ARG A 130 0.94 -17.38 8.31
N LEU A 131 2.08 -16.69 8.29
CA LEU A 131 2.81 -16.33 9.51
C LEU A 131 1.99 -15.39 10.40
N ASN A 132 1.33 -14.40 9.81
CA ASN A 132 0.49 -13.46 10.56
C ASN A 132 -0.74 -14.14 11.19
N VAL A 133 -1.39 -15.07 10.49
CA VAL A 133 -2.51 -15.85 11.05
C VAL A 133 -2.07 -16.68 12.24
N ALA A 134 -0.91 -17.34 12.16
CA ALA A 134 -0.38 -18.13 13.27
C ALA A 134 -0.19 -17.27 14.53
N ARG A 135 0.46 -16.11 14.38
CA ARG A 135 0.66 -15.14 15.47
C ARG A 135 -0.65 -14.63 16.08
N ILE A 136 -1.63 -14.29 15.24
CA ILE A 136 -2.93 -13.79 15.72
C ILE A 136 -3.72 -14.86 16.47
N ARG A 137 -3.68 -16.11 16.00
CA ARG A 137 -4.37 -17.23 16.67
C ARG A 137 -3.81 -17.52 18.06
N GLU A 138 -2.50 -17.40 18.24
CA GLU A 138 -1.86 -17.50 19.55
C GLU A 138 -2.39 -16.40 20.48
N GLN A 139 -2.35 -15.13 20.05
CA GLN A 139 -2.85 -13.99 20.82
C GLN A 139 -4.35 -14.09 21.17
N LEU A 140 -5.18 -14.59 20.25
CA LEU A 140 -6.61 -14.83 20.50
C LEU A 140 -6.87 -16.05 21.41
N GLY A 141 -5.96 -17.01 21.44
CA GLY A 141 -6.03 -18.19 22.30
C GLY A 141 -5.59 -17.90 23.74
N GLU A 142 -4.65 -16.97 23.92
CA GLU A 142 -4.15 -16.48 25.22
C GLU A 142 -5.11 -15.50 25.91
N ALA A 143 -6.05 -14.91 25.19
CA ALA A 143 -7.07 -14.01 25.73
C ALA A 143 -8.25 -14.72 26.44
N ARG A 144 -8.07 -15.99 26.86
CA ARG A 144 -9.11 -16.84 27.48
C ARG A 144 -8.90 -17.06 28.97
#